data_AF-A0A2W1E0Z4-F1
#
_entry.id   AF-A0A2W1E0Z4-F1
#
_cell.length_a   1.000
_cell.length_b   1.000
_cell.length_c   1.000
_cell.angle_alpha   90.00
_cell.angle_beta   90.00
_cell.angle_gamma   90.00
#
_symmetry.space_group_name_H-M   'P 1'
#
loop_
_entity.id
_entity.type
_entity.pdbx_description
1 polymer ?
#
loop_
_entity_poly.entity_id
_entity_poly.type
_entity_poly.pdbx_seq_one_letter_code
_entity_poly.pdbx_strand_id
1 'polypeptide(L)'
;MVDLAVKLPNLEYWGCRFGGNEWSPKAKQEARRYLIQDWAGPRRDTRQDFAKALLSARLPGSLRRIRLDFLYDLERSTHIDHLTAQPDMVSPSINDLFSTSLHHLAHHLQRLHLRVVADETLFQPKDNCTLSWPNLESLVVVFHMVSPSGQWCFIGPNGEGRNTAAFKVDDASYPPLETTPYDEDMIDQIDHDGDRRLYIGSQTSRFRIVPNDTTLRPFLMAFAKAASNMRALQEAALWCPVSWVPNDENGDDSRPEMFSKDCPDTKRVAWGVHYQARGELDDTWQGGNFPTEVPLLWWKVGLWRPDPELHELFQQIGGTSWNDSLKEHWEDEYSGKGLVDRSRFEYFMQEEVDMVGLIPSPR
;
A
#
# COMPACT_ATOMS: atom_id res chain seq x y z
N MET A 1 -19.08 3.78 7.68
CA MET A 1 -18.84 2.57 6.86
C MET A 1 -19.03 1.31 7.67
N VAL A 2 -18.28 1.13 8.76
CA VAL A 2 -18.45 0.00 9.69
C VAL A 2 -19.91 -0.14 10.15
N ASP A 3 -20.56 0.98 10.49
CA ASP A 3 -21.99 1.01 10.86
C ASP A 3 -22.92 0.46 9.77
N LEU A 4 -22.58 0.64 8.49
CA LEU A 4 -23.36 0.11 7.39
C LEU A 4 -23.18 -1.40 7.31
N ALA A 5 -21.95 -1.89 7.44
CA ALA A 5 -21.63 -3.32 7.40
C ALA A 5 -22.34 -4.10 8.52
N VAL A 6 -22.40 -3.53 9.73
CA VAL A 6 -23.10 -4.12 10.88
C VAL A 6 -24.61 -4.25 10.65
N LYS A 7 -25.21 -3.34 9.88
CA LYS A 7 -26.67 -3.32 9.63
C LYS A 7 -27.12 -4.30 8.54
N LEU A 8 -26.20 -4.98 7.86
CA LEU A 8 -26.49 -5.87 6.74
C LEU A 8 -26.23 -7.33 7.13
N PRO A 9 -27.21 -8.06 7.72
CA PRO A 9 -26.97 -9.37 8.34
C PRO A 9 -26.55 -10.49 7.36
N ASN A 10 -26.80 -10.30 6.06
CA ASN A 10 -26.42 -11.24 5.00
C ASN A 10 -25.26 -10.68 4.14
N LEU A 11 -24.49 -9.71 4.66
CA LEU A 11 -23.36 -9.15 3.92
C LEU A 11 -22.29 -10.23 3.75
N GLU A 12 -22.01 -10.61 2.52
CA GLU A 12 -20.94 -11.57 2.18
C GLU A 12 -19.68 -10.87 1.68
N TYR A 13 -19.85 -9.68 1.08
CA TYR A 13 -18.80 -8.87 0.48
C TYR A 13 -18.87 -7.43 1.00
N TRP A 14 -17.74 -6.89 1.45
CA TRP A 14 -17.59 -5.49 1.83
C TRP A 14 -16.48 -4.83 1.01
N GLY A 15 -16.89 -4.05 0.02
CA GLY A 15 -16.01 -3.22 -0.81
C GLY A 15 -16.14 -1.73 -0.48
N CYS A 16 -15.02 -1.02 -0.34
CA CYS A 16 -15.03 0.44 -0.26
C CYS A 16 -13.75 1.08 -0.80
N ARG A 17 -13.87 2.29 -1.37
CA ARG A 17 -12.76 3.06 -1.96
C ARG A 17 -12.80 4.51 -1.45
N PHE A 18 -11.76 4.95 -0.76
CA PHE A 18 -11.63 6.27 -0.13
C PHE A 18 -10.16 6.59 0.22
N GLY A 19 -9.89 7.75 0.81
CA GLY A 19 -8.59 8.09 1.42
C GLY A 19 -7.54 8.73 0.51
N GLY A 20 -7.72 8.78 -0.81
CA GLY A 20 -6.75 9.43 -1.71
C GLY A 20 -6.69 10.96 -1.59
N ASN A 21 -7.66 11.59 -0.92
CA ASN A 21 -7.60 13.02 -0.63
C ASN A 21 -6.68 13.35 0.57
N GLU A 22 -6.21 12.33 1.31
CA GLU A 22 -5.30 12.48 2.46
C GLU A 22 -3.81 12.64 2.04
N TRP A 23 -3.58 12.84 0.75
CA TRP A 23 -2.26 12.85 0.13
C TRP A 23 -2.19 13.99 -0.87
N SER A 24 -1.90 15.19 -0.36
CA SER A 24 -1.81 16.38 -1.20
C SER A 24 -0.43 16.47 -1.85
N PRO A 25 -0.35 16.59 -3.18
CA PRO A 25 0.91 16.87 -3.85
C PRO A 25 1.41 18.26 -3.45
N LYS A 26 2.71 18.49 -3.58
CA LYS A 26 3.31 19.80 -3.28
C LYS A 26 2.76 20.89 -4.20
N ALA A 27 2.01 21.84 -3.65
CA ALA A 27 1.61 23.04 -4.37
C ALA A 27 2.74 24.10 -4.33
N LYS A 28 2.93 24.83 -5.43
CA LYS A 28 3.93 25.91 -5.52
C LYS A 28 3.49 27.17 -4.76
N GLN A 29 2.20 27.51 -4.85
CA GLN A 29 1.61 28.66 -4.15
C GLN A 29 1.42 28.33 -2.66
N GLU A 30 1.86 29.23 -1.78
CA GLU A 30 1.69 29.11 -0.34
C GLU A 30 0.22 29.07 0.06
N ALA A 31 -0.58 30.03 -0.39
CA ALA A 31 -2.02 30.07 -0.16
C ALA A 31 -2.71 28.74 -0.48
N ARG A 32 -2.37 28.16 -1.64
CA ARG A 32 -2.90 26.84 -2.01
C ARG A 32 -2.43 25.77 -1.05
N ARG A 33 -1.12 25.68 -0.75
CA ARG A 33 -0.61 24.70 0.24
C ARG A 33 -1.39 24.79 1.54
N TYR A 34 -1.58 25.98 2.07
CA TYR A 34 -2.28 26.20 3.33
C TYR A 34 -3.76 25.81 3.27
N LEU A 35 -4.49 26.23 2.23
CA LEU A 35 -5.94 26.02 2.14
C LEU A 35 -6.36 24.59 1.78
N ILE A 36 -5.52 23.84 1.06
CA ILE A 36 -5.83 22.47 0.62
C ILE A 36 -4.93 21.40 1.24
N GLN A 37 -4.07 21.76 2.20
CA GLN A 37 -3.27 20.75 2.89
C GLN A 37 -4.19 19.80 3.64
N ASP A 38 -3.78 18.54 3.63
CA ASP A 38 -4.36 17.58 4.55
C ASP A 38 -3.69 17.74 5.92
N TRP A 39 -4.51 17.84 6.95
CA TRP A 39 -4.05 18.07 8.32
C TRP A 39 -3.80 16.74 9.01
N ALA A 40 -2.59 16.55 9.54
CA ALA A 40 -2.18 15.28 10.14
C ALA A 40 -3.00 14.91 11.39
N GLY A 41 -3.47 15.89 12.16
CA GLY A 41 -4.31 15.70 13.34
C GLY A 41 -5.60 14.93 13.04
N PRO A 42 -6.54 15.50 12.26
CA PRO A 42 -7.77 14.82 11.88
C PRO A 42 -7.56 13.46 11.21
N ARG A 43 -6.52 13.32 10.40
CA ARG A 43 -6.18 12.06 9.73
C ARG A 43 -5.77 10.99 10.74
N ARG A 44 -4.98 11.34 11.76
CA ARG A 44 -4.59 10.42 12.85
C ARG A 44 -5.80 9.97 13.64
N ASP A 45 -6.64 10.92 14.02
CA ASP A 45 -7.82 10.65 14.84
C ASP A 45 -8.81 9.76 14.07
N THR A 46 -9.00 10.00 12.77
CA THR A 46 -9.83 9.16 11.90
C THR A 46 -9.35 7.70 11.87
N ARG A 47 -8.02 7.46 11.80
CA ARG A 47 -7.46 6.10 11.85
C ARG A 47 -7.77 5.42 13.19
N GLN A 48 -7.60 6.14 14.30
CA GLN A 48 -7.88 5.61 15.64
C GLN A 48 -9.37 5.34 15.84
N ASP A 49 -10.25 6.23 15.37
CA ASP A 49 -11.68 6.07 15.50
C ASP A 49 -12.22 4.95 14.61
N PHE A 50 -11.65 4.77 13.41
CA PHE A 50 -11.93 3.59 12.59
C PHE A 50 -11.57 2.30 13.33
N ALA A 51 -10.38 2.24 13.94
CA ALA A 51 -9.94 1.07 14.70
C ALA A 51 -10.90 0.75 15.87
N LYS A 52 -11.26 1.77 16.66
CA LYS A 52 -12.23 1.63 17.78
C LYS A 52 -13.59 1.14 17.28
N ALA A 53 -14.10 1.73 16.20
CA ALA A 53 -15.39 1.37 15.62
C ALA A 53 -15.38 -0.08 15.13
N LEU A 54 -14.32 -0.51 14.44
CA LEU A 54 -14.19 -1.85 13.90
C LEU A 54 -14.05 -2.90 15.02
N LEU A 55 -13.24 -2.64 16.04
CA LEU A 55 -13.07 -3.54 17.19
C LEU A 55 -14.36 -3.69 18.02
N SER A 56 -15.20 -2.65 18.05
CA SER A 56 -16.48 -2.67 18.76
C SER A 56 -17.62 -3.26 17.93
N ALA A 57 -17.42 -3.43 16.63
CA ALA A 57 -18.46 -3.86 15.69
C ALA A 57 -18.72 -5.36 15.76
N ARG A 58 -20.01 -5.73 15.72
CA ARG A 58 -20.44 -7.11 15.51
C ARG A 58 -20.73 -7.32 14.03
N LEU A 59 -19.69 -7.65 13.27
CA LEU A 59 -19.83 -7.89 11.85
C LEU A 59 -20.62 -9.17 11.56
N PRO A 60 -21.35 -9.24 10.43
CA PRO A 60 -22.11 -10.41 10.04
C PRO A 60 -21.23 -11.65 9.90
N GLY A 61 -21.68 -12.77 10.47
CA GLY A 61 -20.98 -14.06 10.33
C GLY A 61 -20.96 -14.62 8.91
N SER A 62 -21.74 -14.02 7.98
CA SER A 62 -21.73 -14.30 6.54
C SER A 62 -20.59 -13.61 5.79
N LEU A 63 -19.90 -12.64 6.40
CA LEU A 63 -18.86 -11.87 5.72
C LEU A 63 -17.66 -12.79 5.42
N ARG A 64 -17.30 -12.89 4.14
CA ARG A 64 -16.21 -13.75 3.66
C ARG A 64 -15.18 -13.00 2.85
N ARG A 65 -15.57 -11.90 2.20
CA ARG A 65 -14.71 -11.18 1.25
C ARG A 65 -14.70 -9.69 1.59
N ILE A 66 -13.50 -9.12 1.63
CA ILE A 66 -13.31 -7.70 1.89
C ILE A 66 -12.33 -7.12 0.88
N ARG A 67 -12.69 -5.93 0.39
CA ARG A 67 -11.80 -5.07 -0.38
C ARG A 67 -11.88 -3.64 0.13
N LEU A 68 -10.85 -3.20 0.85
CA LEU A 68 -10.78 -1.84 1.37
C LEU A 68 -9.61 -1.12 0.74
N ASP A 69 -9.93 -0.09 -0.03
CA ASP A 69 -8.96 0.81 -0.63
C ASP A 69 -8.98 2.14 0.13
N PHE A 70 -8.04 2.29 1.06
CA PHE A 70 -7.80 3.52 1.84
C PHE A 70 -6.84 4.48 1.11
N LEU A 71 -6.44 4.14 -0.11
CA LEU A 71 -5.49 4.90 -0.92
C LEU A 71 -6.13 5.34 -2.25
N TYR A 72 -7.47 5.38 -2.35
CA TYR A 72 -8.16 5.63 -3.61
C TYR A 72 -8.30 7.14 -3.90
N ASP A 73 -7.82 7.67 -5.02
CA ASP A 73 -7.14 7.00 -6.14
C ASP A 73 -5.63 6.81 -5.90
N LEU A 74 -5.12 5.61 -6.20
CA LEU A 74 -3.74 5.18 -5.92
C LEU A 74 -2.70 6.07 -6.61
N GLU A 75 -3.03 6.60 -7.79
CA GLU A 75 -2.15 7.53 -8.49
C GLU A 75 -1.98 8.83 -7.72
N ARG A 76 -3.05 9.35 -7.09
CA ARG A 76 -2.98 10.55 -6.25
C ARG A 76 -2.28 10.26 -4.94
N SER A 77 -2.61 9.15 -4.27
CA SER A 77 -2.04 8.83 -2.96
C SER A 77 -0.53 8.66 -3.00
N THR A 78 0.02 8.20 -4.14
CA THR A 78 1.45 7.97 -4.33
C THR A 78 2.19 9.16 -4.92
N HIS A 79 1.47 10.22 -5.34
CA HIS A 79 2.04 11.42 -5.95
C HIS A 79 2.45 12.46 -4.90
N ILE A 80 3.26 12.04 -3.94
CA ILE A 80 3.78 12.89 -2.86
C ILE A 80 5.24 13.28 -3.09
N ASP A 81 5.69 14.36 -2.45
CA ASP A 81 7.11 14.78 -2.51
C ASP A 81 7.94 13.96 -1.52
N HIS A 82 8.87 13.16 -2.03
CA HIS A 82 9.73 12.27 -1.25
C HIS A 82 10.73 13.00 -0.35
N LEU A 83 10.88 14.32 -0.52
CA LEU A 83 11.69 15.18 0.35
C LEU A 83 10.98 15.59 1.64
N THR A 84 9.66 15.39 1.72
CA THR A 84 8.87 15.83 2.88
C THR A 84 8.89 14.82 4.02
N ALA A 85 9.02 15.32 5.25
CA ALA A 85 8.77 14.52 6.45
C ALA A 85 7.28 14.12 6.49
N GLN A 86 6.99 12.94 7.03
CA GLN A 86 5.64 12.41 7.12
C GLN A 86 5.20 12.34 8.59
N PRO A 87 3.90 12.47 8.88
CA PRO A 87 3.42 12.48 10.26
C PRO A 87 3.51 11.10 10.91
N ASP A 88 3.80 11.07 12.21
CA ASP A 88 3.59 9.90 13.05
C ASP A 88 2.10 9.78 13.42
N MET A 89 1.44 8.80 12.81
CA MET A 89 0.01 8.52 12.98
C MET A 89 -0.27 7.50 14.09
N VAL A 90 0.78 6.97 14.73
CA VAL A 90 0.69 5.94 15.77
C VAL A 90 0.67 6.58 17.16
N SER A 91 1.52 7.58 17.38
CA SER A 91 1.59 8.29 18.66
C SER A 91 0.23 8.84 19.09
N PRO A 92 -0.20 8.67 20.36
CA PRO A 92 0.58 8.21 21.52
C PRO A 92 0.56 6.69 21.76
N SER A 93 -0.02 5.90 20.85
CA SER A 93 -0.06 4.44 21.00
C SER A 93 1.32 3.81 20.78
N ILE A 94 1.52 2.59 21.30
CA ILE A 94 2.77 1.84 21.12
C ILE A 94 2.81 1.11 19.76
N ASN A 95 1.63 0.86 19.19
CA ASN A 95 1.40 0.14 17.93
C ASN A 95 0.28 0.79 17.13
N ASP A 96 0.27 0.56 15.82
CA ASP A 96 -0.80 1.04 14.95
C ASP A 96 -2.10 0.26 15.19
N LEU A 97 -2.99 0.82 16.02
CA LEU A 97 -4.30 0.24 16.33
C LEU A 97 -5.13 -0.01 15.07
N PHE A 98 -4.94 0.81 14.03
CA PHE A 98 -5.60 0.65 12.76
C PHE A 98 -5.18 -0.66 12.06
N SER A 99 -3.88 -0.91 11.90
CA SER A 99 -3.35 -2.18 11.39
C SER A 99 -3.81 -3.38 12.22
N THR A 100 -3.76 -3.27 13.55
CA THR A 100 -4.21 -4.33 14.47
C THR A 100 -5.71 -4.61 14.29
N SER A 101 -6.55 -3.59 14.11
CA SER A 101 -7.99 -3.79 13.89
C SER A 101 -8.30 -4.53 12.59
N LEU A 102 -7.52 -4.29 11.53
CA LEU A 102 -7.62 -5.00 10.26
C LEU A 102 -7.15 -6.46 10.39
N HIS A 103 -6.13 -6.74 11.21
CA HIS A 103 -5.73 -8.10 11.53
C HIS A 103 -6.89 -8.91 12.14
N HIS A 104 -7.60 -8.33 13.11
CA HIS A 104 -8.74 -9.00 13.77
C HIS A 104 -9.90 -9.24 12.79
N LEU A 105 -10.16 -8.26 11.91
CA LEU A 105 -11.16 -8.38 10.86
C LEU A 105 -10.88 -9.57 9.92
N ALA A 106 -9.61 -9.84 9.63
CA ALA A 106 -9.17 -10.86 8.68
C ALA A 106 -9.47 -12.31 9.11
N HIS A 107 -9.64 -12.56 10.42
CA HIS A 107 -9.62 -13.91 11.01
C HIS A 107 -10.67 -14.88 10.42
N HIS A 108 -11.83 -14.38 10.01
CA HIS A 108 -12.93 -15.20 9.47
C HIS A 108 -13.12 -15.08 7.96
N LEU A 109 -12.25 -14.33 7.28
CA LEU A 109 -12.36 -14.07 5.86
C LEU A 109 -11.74 -15.18 5.02
N GLN A 110 -12.23 -15.31 3.80
CA GLN A 110 -11.65 -16.09 2.72
C GLN A 110 -10.80 -15.22 1.79
N ARG A 111 -11.19 -13.96 1.56
CA ARG A 111 -10.43 -13.01 0.75
C ARG A 111 -10.28 -11.67 1.44
N LEU A 112 -9.04 -11.18 1.49
CA LEU A 112 -8.70 -9.89 2.05
C LEU A 112 -7.81 -9.11 1.07
N HIS A 113 -8.39 -8.07 0.47
CA HIS A 113 -7.69 -7.15 -0.43
C HIS A 113 -7.63 -5.76 0.20
N LEU A 114 -6.42 -5.24 0.41
CA LEU A 114 -6.19 -3.97 1.08
C LEU A 114 -5.31 -3.06 0.23
N ARG A 115 -5.66 -1.77 0.17
CA ARG A 115 -4.70 -0.70 -0.14
C ARG A 115 -4.60 0.23 1.04
N VAL A 116 -3.43 0.30 1.67
CA VAL A 116 -3.39 0.74 3.06
C VAL A 116 -2.03 1.30 3.49
N VAL A 117 -2.07 2.22 4.47
CA VAL A 117 -0.91 2.56 5.31
C VAL A 117 -0.96 1.68 6.55
N ALA A 118 -0.07 0.70 6.65
CA ALA A 118 -0.06 -0.30 7.71
C ALA A 118 1.36 -0.66 8.15
N ASP A 119 1.49 -1.19 9.37
CA ASP A 119 2.75 -1.70 9.94
C ASP A 119 2.69 -3.22 10.15
N GLU A 120 3.72 -3.80 10.74
CA GLU A 120 3.83 -5.24 11.00
C GLU A 120 2.65 -5.82 11.80
N THR A 121 1.94 -5.00 12.56
CA THR A 121 0.81 -5.44 13.39
C THR A 121 -0.42 -5.83 12.57
N LEU A 122 -0.45 -5.51 11.28
CA LEU A 122 -1.43 -6.05 10.34
C LEU A 122 -1.34 -7.58 10.23
N PHE A 123 -0.12 -8.12 10.28
CA PHE A 123 0.13 -9.55 10.12
C PHE A 123 0.42 -10.24 11.46
N GLN A 124 1.10 -9.54 12.36
CA GLN A 124 1.52 -10.08 13.66
C GLN A 124 1.27 -9.05 14.78
N PRO A 125 0.10 -9.09 15.43
CA PRO A 125 -0.17 -8.26 16.60
C PRO A 125 0.84 -8.54 17.72
N LYS A 126 1.22 -7.50 18.46
CA LYS A 126 2.19 -7.62 19.56
C LYS A 126 1.65 -8.39 20.78
N ASP A 127 0.34 -8.60 20.86
CA ASP A 127 -0.35 -9.16 22.03
C ASP A 127 -0.37 -10.70 22.08
N ASN A 128 0.52 -11.39 21.35
CA ASN A 128 0.55 -12.87 21.25
C ASN A 128 -0.79 -13.51 20.83
N CYS A 129 -1.68 -12.76 20.16
CA CYS A 129 -2.89 -13.32 19.57
C CYS A 129 -2.56 -14.36 18.50
N THR A 130 -3.50 -15.27 18.26
CA THR A 130 -3.38 -16.35 17.29
C THR A 130 -3.00 -15.79 15.91
N LEU A 131 -1.81 -16.15 15.40
CA LEU A 131 -1.33 -15.80 14.06
C LEU A 131 -2.10 -16.49 12.92
N SER A 132 -3.26 -17.06 13.21
CA SER A 132 -3.95 -17.97 12.30
C SER A 132 -5.08 -17.25 11.61
N TRP A 133 -4.98 -17.14 10.29
CA TRP A 133 -6.10 -16.84 9.39
C TRP A 133 -6.50 -18.15 8.70
N PRO A 134 -7.29 -19.01 9.36
CA PRO A 134 -7.44 -20.42 8.98
C PRO A 134 -8.15 -20.62 7.63
N ASN A 135 -8.99 -19.66 7.24
CA ASN A 135 -9.83 -19.75 6.04
C ASN A 135 -9.35 -18.86 4.89
N LEU A 136 -8.25 -18.11 5.08
CA LEU A 136 -7.85 -17.10 4.11
C LEU A 136 -7.19 -17.78 2.89
N GLU A 137 -7.87 -17.67 1.76
CA GLU A 137 -7.47 -18.20 0.45
C GLU A 137 -6.74 -17.13 -0.38
N SER A 138 -7.10 -15.85 -0.22
CA SER A 138 -6.51 -14.73 -0.97
C SER A 138 -6.13 -13.58 -0.04
N LEU A 139 -4.86 -13.19 -0.09
CA LEU A 139 -4.32 -12.05 0.66
C LEU A 139 -3.57 -11.11 -0.27
N VAL A 140 -4.16 -9.98 -0.62
CA VAL A 140 -3.52 -8.97 -1.48
C VAL A 140 -3.39 -7.68 -0.71
N VAL A 141 -2.16 -7.23 -0.45
CA VAL A 141 -1.88 -6.00 0.29
C VAL A 141 -1.02 -5.07 -0.56
N VAL A 142 -1.63 -3.97 -0.97
CA VAL A 142 -0.92 -2.80 -1.50
C VAL A 142 -0.59 -1.91 -0.32
N PHE A 143 0.69 -1.86 0.07
CA PHE A 143 1.12 -0.97 1.14
C PHE A 143 1.64 0.35 0.58
N HIS A 144 1.47 1.41 1.34
CA HIS A 144 2.01 2.71 1.00
C HIS A 144 3.52 2.78 1.27
N MET A 145 4.25 3.61 0.52
CA MET A 145 5.70 3.82 0.67
C MET A 145 6.12 4.51 2.00
N VAL A 146 5.13 4.87 2.82
CA VAL A 146 5.28 5.51 4.13
C VAL A 146 4.58 4.62 5.15
N SER A 147 5.24 4.30 6.25
CA SER A 147 4.68 3.55 7.37
C SER A 147 3.72 4.42 8.21
N PRO A 148 2.86 3.81 9.04
CA PRO A 148 2.03 4.55 9.99
C PRO A 148 2.81 5.48 10.92
N SER A 149 4.06 5.13 11.26
CA SER A 149 4.96 5.95 12.08
C SER A 149 5.63 7.10 11.31
N GLY A 150 5.25 7.33 10.06
CA GLY A 150 5.80 8.39 9.19
C GLY A 150 7.19 8.06 8.62
N GLN A 151 7.67 6.83 8.77
CA GLN A 151 8.97 6.41 8.22
C GLN A 151 8.82 5.98 6.76
N TRP A 152 9.83 6.29 5.94
CA TRP A 152 9.84 5.85 4.55
C TRP A 152 10.32 4.40 4.43
N CYS A 153 9.54 3.58 3.71
CA CYS A 153 9.87 2.19 3.39
C CYS A 153 10.95 2.07 2.31
N PHE A 154 11.19 3.15 1.56
CA PHE A 154 12.17 3.21 0.47
C PHE A 154 13.07 4.45 0.60
N ILE A 155 14.29 4.35 0.07
CA ILE A 155 15.31 5.39 -0.01
C ILE A 155 15.77 5.56 -1.46
N GLY A 156 16.53 6.62 -1.71
CA GLY A 156 17.15 6.85 -3.01
C GLY A 156 18.29 5.85 -3.31
N PRO A 157 18.64 5.65 -4.60
CA PRO A 157 19.69 4.74 -5.04
C PRO A 157 21.06 4.98 -4.38
N ASN A 158 21.39 6.23 -4.07
CA ASN A 158 22.64 6.60 -3.41
C ASN A 158 22.46 6.81 -1.89
N GLY A 159 21.34 6.35 -1.32
CA GLY A 159 21.00 6.51 0.08
C GLY A 159 20.27 7.82 0.41
N GLU A 160 19.80 8.56 -0.59
CA GLU A 160 19.07 9.81 -0.39
C GLU A 160 17.82 9.59 0.46
N GLY A 161 17.52 10.54 1.34
CA GLY A 161 16.33 10.49 2.19
C GLY A 161 16.33 9.42 3.29
N ARG A 162 17.46 8.70 3.52
CA ARG A 162 17.58 7.69 4.60
C ARG A 162 17.29 8.26 6.00
N ASN A 163 17.70 9.51 6.24
CA ASN A 163 17.60 10.15 7.55
C ASN A 163 16.37 11.07 7.68
N THR A 164 15.39 10.98 6.78
CA THR A 164 14.16 11.78 6.87
C THR A 164 13.34 11.32 8.07
N ALA A 165 13.38 12.09 9.15
CA ALA A 165 12.62 11.81 10.36
C ALA A 165 11.12 12.10 10.16
N ALA A 166 10.27 11.31 10.82
CA ALA A 166 8.86 11.61 10.97
C ALA A 166 8.67 12.80 11.92
N PHE A 167 7.58 13.55 11.75
CA PHE A 167 7.22 14.62 12.67
C PHE A 167 6.05 14.19 13.57
N LYS A 168 6.05 14.68 14.80
CA LYS A 168 5.00 14.39 15.77
C LYS A 168 3.75 15.20 15.44
N VAL A 169 2.59 14.55 15.51
CA VAL A 169 1.30 15.23 15.41
C VAL A 169 0.97 15.88 16.76
N ASP A 170 0.82 17.21 16.73
CA ASP A 170 0.54 18.08 17.87
C ASP A 170 -0.65 19.03 17.60
N ASP A 171 -0.90 20.00 18.48
CA ASP A 171 -2.03 20.94 18.34
C ASP A 171 -1.93 21.81 17.07
N ALA A 172 -0.71 22.10 16.60
CA ALA A 172 -0.49 22.82 15.35
C ALA A 172 -0.74 21.96 14.10
N SER A 173 -0.99 20.67 14.29
CA SER A 173 -1.31 19.73 13.21
C SER A 173 -2.82 19.65 12.94
N TYR A 174 -3.64 20.50 13.57
CA TYR A 174 -5.07 20.63 13.35
C TYR A 174 -5.41 21.93 12.61
N PRO A 175 -6.43 21.93 11.74
CA PRO A 175 -6.92 23.16 11.14
C PRO A 175 -7.47 24.10 12.22
N PRO A 176 -7.38 25.42 12.01
CA PRO A 176 -8.15 26.37 12.81
C PRO A 176 -9.65 26.02 12.79
N LEU A 177 -10.30 26.13 13.96
CA LEU A 177 -11.74 25.83 14.10
C LEU A 177 -12.63 26.95 13.54
N GLU A 178 -12.10 28.16 13.45
CA GLU A 178 -12.76 29.35 12.93
C GLU A 178 -11.91 29.94 11.81
N THR A 179 -12.57 30.64 10.88
CA THR A 179 -11.88 31.40 9.84
C THR A 179 -10.99 32.46 10.48
N THR A 180 -9.72 32.44 10.11
CA THR A 180 -8.71 33.40 10.58
C THR A 180 -8.49 34.50 9.55
N PRO A 181 -7.98 35.68 9.96
CA PRO A 181 -7.55 36.71 9.00
C PRO A 181 -6.50 36.20 8.00
N TYR A 182 -5.67 35.22 8.41
CA TYR A 182 -4.71 34.60 7.51
C TYR A 182 -5.40 33.74 6.44
N ASP A 183 -6.54 33.11 6.74
CA ASP A 183 -7.33 32.39 5.73
C ASP A 183 -7.85 33.36 4.67
N GLU A 184 -8.35 34.53 5.09
CA GLU A 184 -8.81 35.60 4.20
C GLU A 184 -7.68 36.10 3.31
N ASP A 185 -6.50 36.37 3.89
CA ASP A 185 -5.30 36.76 3.13
C ASP A 185 -4.90 35.70 2.08
N MET A 186 -4.98 34.41 2.42
CA MET A 186 -4.67 33.32 1.50
C MET A 186 -5.74 33.18 0.40
N ILE A 187 -7.01 33.39 0.72
CA ILE A 187 -8.11 33.41 -0.26
C ILE A 187 -7.92 34.58 -1.23
N ASP A 188 -7.70 35.79 -0.71
CA ASP A 188 -7.48 37.00 -1.51
C ASP A 188 -6.26 36.83 -2.44
N GLN A 189 -5.20 36.18 -1.95
CA GLN A 189 -4.05 35.85 -2.78
C GLN A 189 -4.42 34.93 -3.95
N ILE A 190 -5.24 33.89 -3.73
CA ILE A 190 -5.71 33.01 -4.81
C ILE A 190 -6.59 33.76 -5.80
N ASP A 191 -7.48 34.62 -5.31
CA ASP A 191 -8.40 35.41 -6.15
C ASP A 191 -7.63 36.43 -7.01
N HIS A 192 -6.56 37.03 -6.47
CA HIS A 192 -5.72 37.99 -7.17
C HIS A 192 -4.74 37.33 -8.16
N ASP A 193 -3.98 36.33 -7.70
CA ASP A 193 -2.93 35.67 -8.49
C ASP A 193 -3.49 34.64 -9.48
N GLY A 194 -4.78 34.33 -9.35
CA GLY A 194 -5.47 33.22 -9.98
C GLY A 194 -5.13 31.90 -9.30
N ASP A 195 -6.14 31.04 -9.16
CA ASP A 195 -5.93 29.65 -8.77
C ASP A 195 -5.15 28.94 -9.88
N ARG A 196 -3.83 28.82 -9.68
CA ARG A 196 -2.95 28.03 -10.55
C ARG A 196 -3.16 26.55 -10.25
N ARG A 197 -4.40 26.10 -10.45
CA ARG A 197 -4.76 24.69 -10.51
C ARG A 197 -3.87 24.08 -11.58
N LEU A 198 -3.18 23.01 -11.20
CA LEU A 198 -2.60 22.07 -12.17
C LEU A 198 -1.49 22.65 -13.05
N TYR A 199 -0.38 23.07 -12.45
CA TYR A 199 0.83 22.40 -12.93
C TYR A 199 0.87 21.04 -12.24
N ILE A 200 0.30 20.03 -12.91
CA ILE A 200 0.67 18.60 -12.76
C ILE A 200 2.20 18.41 -13.03
N GLY A 201 2.94 19.50 -13.32
CA GLY A 201 4.40 19.60 -13.28
C GLY A 201 4.97 20.39 -12.09
N SER A 202 4.26 20.54 -10.97
CA SER A 202 4.97 20.80 -9.70
C SER A 202 5.85 19.60 -9.45
N GLN A 203 7.16 19.77 -9.62
CA GLN A 203 8.16 18.70 -9.57
C GLN A 203 8.23 18.13 -8.15
N THR A 204 7.25 17.31 -7.76
CA THR A 204 7.35 16.45 -6.58
C THR A 204 8.50 15.50 -6.88
N SER A 205 9.58 15.62 -6.10
CA SER A 205 10.72 14.75 -6.28
C SER A 205 10.32 13.35 -5.86
N ARG A 206 10.41 12.38 -6.75
CA ARG A 206 10.06 10.98 -6.51
C ARG A 206 11.24 10.11 -6.85
N PHE A 207 12.04 9.76 -5.86
CA PHE A 207 13.33 9.09 -6.05
C PHE A 207 13.50 7.86 -5.16
N ARG A 208 12.51 7.53 -4.32
CA ARG A 208 12.64 6.48 -3.30
C ARG A 208 12.20 5.15 -3.91
N ILE A 209 13.17 4.38 -4.39
CA ILE A 209 12.96 3.14 -5.13
C ILE A 209 13.79 1.96 -4.61
N VAL A 210 14.73 2.21 -3.69
CA VAL A 210 15.52 1.16 -3.03
C VAL A 210 14.90 0.85 -1.66
N PRO A 211 14.63 -0.41 -1.32
CA PRO A 211 14.12 -0.78 -0.01
C PRO A 211 14.96 -0.24 1.15
N ASN A 212 14.29 0.26 2.19
CA ASN A 212 14.90 0.60 3.47
C ASN A 212 14.67 -0.57 4.44
N ASP A 213 15.66 -1.44 4.56
CA ASP A 213 15.55 -2.65 5.39
C ASP A 213 15.22 -2.34 6.86
N THR A 214 15.56 -1.16 7.38
CA THR A 214 15.20 -0.78 8.76
C THR A 214 13.68 -0.70 8.96
N THR A 215 12.96 -0.17 7.96
CA THR A 215 11.51 0.03 8.02
C THR A 215 10.76 -1.13 7.39
N LEU A 216 11.24 -1.63 6.24
CA LEU A 216 10.51 -2.59 5.43
C LEU A 216 10.70 -4.04 5.90
N ARG A 217 11.87 -4.40 6.41
CA ARG A 217 12.17 -5.78 6.81
C ARG A 217 11.21 -6.33 7.87
N PRO A 218 10.89 -5.61 8.97
CA PRO A 218 9.93 -6.11 9.97
C PRO A 218 8.56 -6.41 9.37
N PHE A 219 8.10 -5.56 8.45
CA PHE A 219 6.83 -5.73 7.75
C PHE A 219 6.83 -6.97 6.85
N LEU A 220 7.90 -7.19 6.08
CA LEU A 220 8.08 -8.38 5.24
C LEU A 220 8.16 -9.67 6.07
N MET A 221 8.88 -9.65 7.19
CA MET A 221 8.95 -10.80 8.10
C MET A 221 7.58 -11.16 8.66
N ALA A 222 6.81 -10.16 9.11
CA ALA A 222 5.49 -10.38 9.67
C ALA A 222 4.54 -10.97 8.62
N PHE A 223 4.58 -10.44 7.38
CA PHE A 223 3.83 -11.01 6.25
C PHE A 223 4.19 -12.48 6.01
N ALA A 224 5.48 -12.80 5.85
CA ALA A 224 5.92 -14.16 5.56
C ALA A 224 5.56 -15.14 6.68
N LYS A 225 5.73 -14.72 7.95
CA LYS A 225 5.34 -15.51 9.13
C LYS A 225 3.84 -15.74 9.21
N ALA A 226 3.02 -14.74 8.89
CA ALA A 226 1.58 -14.94 8.84
C ALA A 226 1.23 -15.91 7.70
N ALA A 227 1.78 -15.70 6.50
CA ALA A 227 1.45 -16.45 5.29
C ALA A 227 1.90 -17.91 5.35
N SER A 228 2.97 -18.22 6.09
CA SER A 228 3.37 -19.61 6.34
C SER A 228 2.39 -20.39 7.23
N ASN A 229 1.56 -19.69 8.01
CA ASN A 229 0.53 -20.27 8.87
C ASN A 229 -0.87 -20.34 8.22
N MET A 230 -1.01 -19.86 6.97
CA MET A 230 -2.29 -19.87 6.24
C MET A 230 -2.42 -21.15 5.40
N ARG A 231 -3.18 -22.12 5.90
CA ARG A 231 -3.32 -23.44 5.25
C ARG A 231 -4.21 -23.44 4.00
N ALA A 232 -5.12 -22.48 3.89
CA ALA A 232 -6.04 -22.36 2.77
C ALA A 232 -5.49 -21.47 1.64
N LEU A 233 -4.31 -20.88 1.83
CA LEU A 233 -3.76 -19.84 0.96
C LEU A 233 -3.57 -20.34 -0.47
N GLN A 234 -4.27 -19.71 -1.40
CA GLN A 234 -4.16 -19.94 -2.85
C GLN A 234 -3.36 -18.84 -3.54
N GLU A 235 -3.50 -17.60 -3.08
CA GLU A 235 -2.76 -16.47 -3.61
C GLU A 235 -2.37 -15.50 -2.48
N ALA A 236 -1.19 -14.91 -2.59
CA ALA A 236 -0.79 -13.81 -1.73
C ALA A 236 0.08 -12.80 -2.47
N ALA A 237 -0.17 -11.51 -2.30
CA ALA A 237 0.69 -10.46 -2.83
C ALA A 237 0.93 -9.39 -1.78
N LEU A 238 2.18 -8.95 -1.68
CA LEU A 238 2.57 -7.79 -0.88
C LEU A 238 3.43 -6.88 -1.77
N TRP A 239 2.91 -5.70 -2.08
CA TRP A 239 3.58 -4.82 -3.03
C TRP A 239 3.30 -3.34 -2.75
N CYS A 240 4.18 -2.49 -3.26
CA CYS A 240 4.12 -1.05 -3.17
C CYS A 240 4.31 -0.43 -4.57
N PRO A 241 3.45 0.50 -4.99
CA PRO A 241 3.75 1.36 -6.12
C PRO A 241 4.96 2.23 -5.79
N VAL A 242 5.92 2.31 -6.71
CA VAL A 242 7.07 3.20 -6.60
C VAL A 242 7.19 4.02 -7.89
N SER A 243 7.93 5.11 -7.86
CA SER A 243 8.13 5.92 -9.07
C SER A 243 9.46 6.66 -9.03
N TRP A 244 10.01 6.90 -10.21
CA TRP A 244 11.25 7.62 -10.43
C TRP A 244 11.01 8.82 -11.34
N VAL A 245 10.91 9.98 -10.68
CA VAL A 245 10.86 11.34 -11.22
C VAL A 245 11.70 12.21 -10.26
N PRO A 246 13.04 12.04 -10.21
CA PRO A 246 13.89 12.94 -9.46
C PRO A 246 13.74 14.36 -10.02
N ASN A 247 13.81 15.36 -9.15
CA ASN A 247 13.82 16.75 -9.59
C ASN A 247 15.27 17.14 -9.92
N ASP A 248 15.75 16.78 -11.10
CA ASP A 248 17.11 17.10 -11.50
C ASP A 248 17.16 18.50 -12.12
N GLU A 249 17.43 19.51 -11.29
CA GLU A 249 17.86 20.83 -11.76
C GLU A 249 19.15 20.75 -12.59
N ASN A 250 19.90 19.64 -12.46
CA ASN A 250 21.20 19.41 -13.09
C ASN A 250 21.14 18.63 -14.43
N GLY A 251 19.95 18.22 -14.91
CA GLY A 251 19.79 17.60 -16.23
C GLY A 251 20.49 16.25 -16.42
N ASP A 252 20.79 15.52 -15.34
CA ASP A 252 21.32 14.16 -15.43
C ASP A 252 20.18 13.17 -15.61
N ASP A 253 19.84 12.85 -16.87
CA ASP A 253 18.85 11.83 -17.24
C ASP A 253 19.34 10.39 -16.98
N SER A 254 20.41 10.18 -16.18
CA SER A 254 20.94 8.85 -15.91
C SER A 254 19.92 8.02 -15.12
N ARG A 255 19.28 7.08 -15.83
CA ARG A 255 18.36 6.12 -15.23
C ARG A 255 19.15 5.18 -14.32
N PRO A 256 18.70 4.97 -13.07
CA PRO A 256 19.32 3.98 -12.20
C PRO A 256 19.28 2.58 -12.81
N GLU A 257 20.29 1.75 -12.50
CA GLU A 257 20.43 0.37 -13.02
C GLU A 257 19.23 -0.55 -12.73
N MET A 258 18.38 -0.17 -11.79
CA MET A 258 17.17 -0.91 -11.43
C MET A 258 16.01 -0.78 -12.41
N PHE A 259 16.17 0.00 -13.48
CA PHE A 259 15.22 0.03 -14.59
C PHE A 259 15.77 -0.75 -15.78
N SER A 260 14.93 -1.63 -16.36
CA SER A 260 15.24 -2.19 -17.68
C SER A 260 15.35 -1.07 -18.71
N LYS A 261 16.21 -1.24 -19.72
CA LYS A 261 16.26 -0.34 -20.89
C LYS A 261 14.89 -0.24 -21.58
N ASP A 262 14.13 -1.33 -21.52
CA ASP A 262 12.81 -1.46 -22.12
C ASP A 262 11.66 -1.07 -21.17
N CYS A 263 11.97 -0.54 -19.97
CA CYS A 263 10.95 -0.07 -19.03
C CYS A 263 10.22 1.15 -19.63
N PRO A 264 8.93 1.03 -19.96
CA PRO A 264 8.22 2.04 -20.75
C PRO A 264 7.89 3.29 -19.94
N ASP A 265 7.64 3.15 -18.63
CA ASP A 265 7.25 4.27 -17.76
C ASP A 265 7.81 4.14 -16.33
N THR A 266 8.90 4.85 -16.05
CA THR A 266 9.50 4.91 -14.70
C THR A 266 8.60 5.59 -13.67
N LYS A 267 7.51 6.23 -14.10
CA LYS A 267 6.52 6.89 -13.23
C LYS A 267 5.48 5.92 -12.67
N ARG A 268 5.36 4.72 -13.24
CA ARG A 268 4.30 3.75 -12.93
C ARG A 268 4.87 2.35 -12.72
N VAL A 269 5.87 2.22 -11.85
CA VAL A 269 6.47 0.93 -11.52
C VAL A 269 5.99 0.41 -10.15
N ALA A 270 6.28 -0.85 -9.86
CA ALA A 270 5.99 -1.48 -8.59
C ALA A 270 7.18 -2.28 -8.07
N TRP A 271 7.21 -2.41 -6.75
CA TRP A 271 8.12 -3.27 -6.01
C TRP A 271 7.28 -4.23 -5.16
N GLY A 272 7.58 -5.52 -5.19
CA GLY A 272 6.87 -6.46 -4.33
C GLY A 272 7.07 -7.93 -4.66
N VAL A 273 6.29 -8.74 -3.98
CA VAL A 273 6.31 -10.20 -4.04
C VAL A 273 4.90 -10.74 -4.28
N HIS A 274 4.83 -11.85 -5.00
CA HIS A 274 3.58 -12.55 -5.29
C HIS A 274 3.78 -14.05 -5.13
N TYR A 275 2.87 -14.71 -4.44
CA TYR A 275 2.80 -16.15 -4.23
C TYR A 275 1.51 -16.69 -4.85
N GLN A 276 1.63 -17.82 -5.53
CA GLN A 276 0.49 -18.57 -6.07
C GLN A 276 0.64 -20.06 -5.72
N ALA A 277 -0.40 -20.64 -5.16
CA ALA A 277 -0.50 -22.08 -4.94
C ALA A 277 -0.82 -22.83 -6.25
N ARG A 278 -0.73 -24.16 -6.21
CA ARG A 278 -1.04 -25.02 -7.35
C ARG A 278 -2.50 -24.85 -7.81
N GLY A 279 -2.73 -24.58 -9.10
CA GLY A 279 -4.08 -24.48 -9.67
C GLY A 279 -4.08 -24.31 -11.19
N GLU A 280 -5.26 -24.47 -11.81
CA GLU A 280 -5.48 -24.04 -13.20
C GLU A 280 -5.38 -22.51 -13.26
N LEU A 281 -4.56 -22.01 -14.18
CA LEU A 281 -4.38 -20.58 -14.40
C LEU A 281 -5.69 -20.00 -14.97
N ASP A 282 -6.29 -19.06 -14.26
CA ASP A 282 -7.11 -18.04 -14.90
C ASP A 282 -6.14 -16.99 -15.44
N ASP A 283 -5.88 -17.03 -16.74
CA ASP A 283 -5.10 -16.07 -17.56
C ASP A 283 -4.26 -15.04 -16.77
N THR A 284 -3.25 -15.48 -16.00
CA THR A 284 -2.31 -14.53 -15.42
C THR A 284 -1.44 -14.01 -16.56
N TRP A 285 -1.53 -12.72 -16.86
CA TRP A 285 -0.75 -12.01 -17.87
C TRP A 285 0.79 -12.09 -17.69
N GLN A 286 1.29 -12.89 -16.73
CA GLN A 286 2.70 -13.08 -16.41
C GLN A 286 3.48 -13.92 -17.42
N GLY A 287 2.90 -14.20 -18.60
CA GLY A 287 3.68 -14.66 -19.76
C GLY A 287 3.94 -16.16 -19.84
N GLY A 288 3.15 -16.98 -19.17
CA GLY A 288 3.28 -18.43 -19.32
C GLY A 288 2.01 -19.20 -18.98
N ASN A 289 1.51 -19.97 -19.95
CA ASN A 289 0.60 -21.09 -19.71
C ASN A 289 1.39 -22.24 -19.06
N PHE A 290 1.75 -22.08 -17.79
CA PHE A 290 2.34 -23.17 -17.01
C PHE A 290 1.28 -23.67 -16.02
N PRO A 291 0.47 -24.69 -16.36
CA PRO A 291 -0.26 -25.43 -15.34
C PRO A 291 0.76 -25.88 -14.31
N THR A 292 0.67 -25.32 -13.10
CA THR A 292 1.80 -25.38 -12.19
C THR A 292 1.63 -26.55 -11.25
N GLU A 293 2.43 -27.59 -11.45
CA GLU A 293 2.47 -28.76 -10.57
C GLU A 293 2.99 -28.41 -9.16
N VAL A 294 3.61 -27.23 -9.01
CA VAL A 294 4.23 -26.73 -7.78
C VAL A 294 3.84 -25.27 -7.50
N PRO A 295 3.85 -24.81 -6.23
CA PRO A 295 3.64 -23.40 -5.89
C PRO A 295 4.72 -22.50 -6.49
N LEU A 296 4.37 -21.25 -6.77
CA LEU A 296 5.26 -20.23 -7.34
C LEU A 296 5.41 -19.02 -6.42
N LEU A 297 6.61 -18.47 -6.38
CA LEU A 297 6.92 -17.20 -5.72
C LEU A 297 7.67 -16.27 -6.69
N TRP A 298 7.07 -15.15 -7.05
CA TRP A 298 7.69 -14.13 -7.89
C TRP A 298 8.24 -12.99 -7.03
N TRP A 299 9.51 -12.72 -7.24
CA TRP A 299 10.24 -11.60 -6.65
C TRP A 299 10.34 -10.48 -7.68
N LYS A 300 9.41 -9.52 -7.64
CA LYS A 300 9.44 -8.30 -8.48
C LYS A 300 10.05 -7.16 -7.68
N VAL A 301 11.27 -7.39 -7.21
CA VAL A 301 11.97 -6.55 -6.22
C VAL A 301 13.21 -5.84 -6.81
N GLY A 302 13.37 -5.89 -8.13
CA GLY A 302 14.51 -5.33 -8.83
C GLY A 302 15.83 -6.03 -8.44
N LEU A 303 16.85 -5.22 -8.15
CA LEU A 303 18.18 -5.70 -7.74
C LEU A 303 18.28 -6.08 -6.26
N TRP A 304 17.27 -5.74 -5.44
CA TRP A 304 17.27 -6.05 -4.02
C TRP A 304 17.17 -7.57 -3.78
N ARG A 305 17.85 -8.07 -2.76
CA ARG A 305 17.76 -9.47 -2.34
C ARG A 305 17.54 -9.55 -0.82
N PRO A 306 16.63 -10.40 -0.34
CA PRO A 306 16.43 -10.60 1.09
C PRO A 306 17.69 -11.20 1.72
N ASP A 307 17.91 -10.90 3.01
CA ASP A 307 18.86 -11.66 3.81
C ASP A 307 18.40 -13.13 4.00
N PRO A 308 19.30 -14.07 4.34
CA PRO A 308 18.95 -15.49 4.42
C PRO A 308 17.78 -15.80 5.34
N GLU A 309 17.68 -15.14 6.50
CA GLU A 309 16.57 -15.35 7.45
C GLU A 309 15.23 -14.95 6.82
N LEU A 310 15.18 -13.78 6.17
CA LEU A 310 13.98 -13.33 5.49
C LEU A 310 13.63 -14.24 4.30
N HIS A 311 14.62 -14.69 3.54
CA HIS A 311 14.42 -15.57 2.40
C HIS A 311 13.80 -16.91 2.84
N GLU A 312 14.34 -17.54 3.88
CA GLU A 312 13.82 -18.79 4.45
C GLU A 312 12.36 -18.66 4.92
N LEU A 313 11.97 -17.51 5.49
CA LEU A 313 10.58 -17.26 5.88
C LEU A 313 9.64 -17.24 4.67
N PHE A 314 10.05 -16.63 3.55
CA PHE A 314 9.25 -16.60 2.33
C PHE A 314 9.13 -17.97 1.67
N GLN A 315 10.15 -18.83 1.80
CA GLN A 315 10.10 -20.20 1.30
C GLN A 315 9.09 -21.09 2.03
N GLN A 316 8.62 -20.67 3.21
CA GLN A 316 7.65 -21.41 4.02
C GLN A 316 6.18 -20.99 3.77
N ILE A 317 5.93 -20.02 2.87
CA ILE A 317 4.58 -19.55 2.58
C ILE A 317 3.68 -20.68 2.06
N GLY A 318 2.44 -20.74 2.55
CA GLY A 318 1.47 -21.79 2.19
C GLY A 318 1.57 -23.08 3.03
N GLY A 319 2.50 -23.15 3.98
CA GLY A 319 2.64 -24.26 4.92
C GLY A 319 3.47 -25.42 4.38
N THR A 320 4.36 -25.93 5.24
CA THR A 320 5.47 -26.88 5.02
C THR A 320 5.12 -28.30 4.51
N SER A 321 4.04 -28.52 3.76
CA SER A 321 3.77 -29.86 3.19
C SER A 321 4.68 -30.23 2.01
N TRP A 322 5.56 -29.33 1.58
CA TRP A 322 6.30 -29.50 0.33
C TRP A 322 7.80 -29.25 0.53
N ASN A 323 8.52 -30.29 0.93
CA ASN A 323 9.98 -30.32 0.83
C ASN A 323 10.40 -29.95 -0.61
N ASP A 324 11.15 -28.85 -0.76
CA ASP A 324 11.90 -28.43 -1.96
C ASP A 324 11.13 -28.12 -3.26
N SER A 325 9.80 -27.97 -3.26
CA SER A 325 9.06 -27.77 -4.53
C SER A 325 8.66 -26.33 -4.88
N LEU A 326 8.74 -25.36 -3.96
CA LEU A 326 8.43 -23.96 -4.28
C LEU A 326 9.40 -23.43 -5.34
N LYS A 327 8.87 -22.97 -6.47
CA LYS A 327 9.69 -22.41 -7.55
C LYS A 327 9.70 -20.89 -7.48
N GLU A 328 10.90 -20.34 -7.37
CA GLU A 328 11.12 -18.90 -7.28
C GLU A 328 11.45 -18.29 -8.64
N HIS A 329 10.86 -17.14 -8.92
CA HIS A 329 11.05 -16.37 -10.15
C HIS A 329 11.56 -14.97 -9.81
N TRP A 330 12.84 -14.74 -10.09
CA TRP A 330 13.53 -13.47 -9.79
C TRP A 330 13.60 -12.49 -10.97
N GLU A 331 13.32 -12.99 -12.17
CA GLU A 331 13.38 -12.21 -13.41
C GLU A 331 11.98 -12.10 -14.01
N ASP A 332 11.65 -10.92 -14.49
CA ASP A 332 10.47 -10.65 -15.29
C ASP A 332 10.79 -10.82 -16.77
N GLU A 333 9.87 -11.40 -17.54
CA GLU A 333 10.10 -11.66 -18.96
C GLU A 333 10.34 -10.37 -19.78
N TYR A 334 9.75 -9.26 -19.35
CA TYR A 334 9.83 -7.97 -20.03
C TYR A 334 10.80 -7.01 -19.35
N SER A 335 10.88 -7.07 -18.03
CA SER A 335 11.66 -6.13 -17.21
C SER A 335 13.00 -6.71 -16.76
N GLY A 336 13.28 -7.98 -17.05
CA GLY A 336 14.48 -8.68 -16.61
C GLY A 336 14.64 -8.62 -15.10
N LYS A 337 15.79 -8.10 -14.64
CA LYS A 337 16.10 -7.89 -13.21
C LYS A 337 15.66 -6.52 -12.67
N GLY A 338 14.99 -5.71 -13.48
CA GLY A 338 14.53 -4.38 -13.11
C GLY A 338 13.20 -4.36 -12.36
N LEU A 339 12.79 -3.17 -11.93
CA LEU A 339 11.42 -2.92 -11.47
C LEU A 339 10.43 -3.14 -12.61
N VAL A 340 9.24 -3.64 -12.26
CA VAL A 340 8.18 -3.97 -13.23
C VAL A 340 7.14 -2.86 -13.31
N ASP A 341 6.44 -2.80 -14.43
CA ASP A 341 5.25 -1.95 -14.56
C ASP A 341 4.20 -2.33 -13.50
N ARG A 342 3.59 -1.32 -12.86
CA ARG A 342 2.65 -1.52 -11.76
C ARG A 342 1.38 -2.28 -12.17
N SER A 343 1.01 -2.24 -13.45
CA SER A 343 -0.15 -2.98 -13.97
C SER A 343 -0.04 -4.49 -13.73
N ARG A 344 1.19 -5.01 -13.61
CA ARG A 344 1.47 -6.42 -13.24
C ARG A 344 0.88 -6.82 -11.90
N PHE A 345 0.78 -5.88 -10.97
CA PHE A 345 0.19 -6.12 -9.66
C PHE A 345 -1.24 -5.58 -9.54
N GLU A 346 -1.60 -4.51 -10.25
CA GLU A 346 -2.96 -3.95 -10.18
C GLU A 346 -4.04 -4.96 -10.62
N TYR A 347 -3.69 -5.94 -11.45
CA TYR A 347 -4.57 -7.03 -11.83
C TYR A 347 -5.05 -7.87 -10.64
N PHE A 348 -4.21 -8.14 -9.63
CA PHE A 348 -4.59 -8.90 -8.43
C PHE A 348 -5.69 -8.21 -7.60
N MET A 349 -5.89 -6.91 -7.82
CA MET A 349 -6.93 -6.14 -7.15
C MET A 349 -8.25 -6.14 -7.95
N GLN A 350 -8.33 -6.77 -9.12
CA GLN A 350 -9.55 -6.87 -9.92
C GLN A 350 -10.32 -8.14 -9.51
N GLU A 351 -11.57 -8.00 -9.07
CA GLU A 351 -12.47 -9.13 -8.85
C GLU A 351 -13.51 -9.22 -9.97
N GLU A 352 -14.13 -10.39 -10.17
CA GLU A 352 -15.26 -10.58 -11.11
C GLU A 352 -16.37 -9.54 -10.93
N VAL A 353 -16.62 -9.07 -9.70
CA VAL A 353 -17.63 -8.05 -9.42
C VAL A 353 -17.31 -6.70 -10.09
N ASP A 354 -16.03 -6.37 -10.28
CA ASP A 354 -15.62 -5.18 -11.06
C ASP A 354 -15.89 -5.37 -12.57
N MET A 355 -15.95 -6.62 -13.05
CA MET A 355 -16.28 -6.96 -14.44
C MET A 355 -17.80 -7.00 -14.67
N VAL A 356 -18.59 -7.33 -13.65
CA VAL A 356 -20.07 -7.40 -13.69
C VAL A 356 -20.72 -6.00 -13.62
N GLY A 357 -19.97 -4.96 -13.26
CA GLY A 357 -20.42 -3.56 -13.26
C GLY A 357 -20.75 -2.96 -14.65
N LEU A 358 -20.45 -3.66 -15.74
CA LEU A 358 -20.95 -3.36 -17.07
C LEU A 358 -22.38 -3.90 -17.21
N ILE A 359 -23.36 -3.18 -16.66
CA ILE A 359 -24.77 -3.41 -16.97
C ILE A 359 -24.92 -3.29 -18.49
N PRO A 360 -25.33 -4.34 -19.23
CA PRO A 360 -25.58 -4.21 -20.65
C PRO A 360 -26.72 -3.20 -20.85
N SER A 361 -26.51 -2.23 -21.76
CA SER A 361 -27.55 -1.26 -22.12
C SER A 361 -28.88 -1.99 -22.41
N PRO A 362 -30.00 -1.50 -21.87
CA PRO A 362 -31.30 -2.11 -22.14
C PRO A 362 -31.56 -2.06 -23.65
N ARG A 363 -31.94 -3.22 -24.21
CA ARG A 363 -32.37 -3.35 -25.60
C ARG A 363 -33.69 -2.63 -25.85
#